data_AF-A0A850BMB8-F1
#
_entry.id   AF-A0A850BMB8-F1
#
_cell.length_a   1.000
_cell.length_b   1.000
_cell.length_c   1.000
_cell.angle_alpha   90.00
_cell.angle_beta   90.00
_cell.angle_gamma   90.00
#
_symmetry.space_group_name_H-M   'P 1'
#
loop_
_entity.id
_entity.type
_entity.pdbx_description
1 polymer ?
#
loop_
_entity_poly.entity_id
_entity_poly.type
_entity_poly.pdbx_seq_one_letter_code
_entity_poly.pdbx_strand_id
1 'polypeptide(L)'
;MTTPTSKRKRAKEAPKKPAMKHPVAKKADVRRNITSLVATAQKVSAADRARAESLLAEVGRRKERIAEDFYDIGLALSQLSKKKLYLALGYPSFEAMLKEREVMSPTTARGLMKLVSAMKRDEALSYGQEKALALLSYAGATPEVDTPKTLMEGSRLPGGKAVAEASVRDLRQAAKEVRAAQGKAKPKSAEEKAALAEAKALGAWLRARGAAKVKVSASRGKGGYVLKVELPVAVSARLRSS
;
A
#
# COMPACT_ATOMS: atom_id res chain seq x y z
N MET A 1 -26.55 40.39 70.88
CA MET A 1 -25.09 40.40 71.04
C MET A 1 -24.61 39.01 71.46
N THR A 2 -23.36 38.67 71.12
CA THR A 2 -22.57 37.47 71.46
C THR A 2 -22.92 36.10 70.81
N THR A 3 -22.16 35.75 69.76
CA THR A 3 -21.79 34.39 69.27
C THR A 3 -21.17 33.50 70.36
N PRO A 4 -21.12 32.14 70.33
CA PRO A 4 -20.36 31.34 69.32
C PRO A 4 -20.69 29.82 69.14
N THR A 5 -19.87 29.14 68.30
CA THR A 5 -19.41 27.72 68.42
C THR A 5 -20.12 26.57 67.67
N SER A 6 -19.42 26.10 66.62
CA SER A 6 -19.02 24.70 66.30
C SER A 6 -19.95 23.51 66.65
N LYS A 7 -20.33 22.72 65.62
CA LYS A 7 -20.15 21.24 65.56
C LYS A 7 -20.74 20.59 64.31
N ARG A 8 -20.03 19.54 63.84
CA ARG A 8 -20.48 18.37 63.04
C ARG A 8 -20.81 18.64 61.56
N LYS A 9 -20.56 17.77 60.58
CA LYS A 9 -19.89 16.47 60.40
C LYS A 9 -20.16 16.14 58.91
N ARG A 10 -19.15 15.69 58.14
CA ARG A 10 -19.18 14.40 57.40
C ARG A 10 -18.04 14.33 56.39
N ALA A 11 -17.22 13.30 56.61
CA ALA A 11 -16.22 12.79 55.70
C ALA A 11 -16.84 12.30 54.38
N LYS A 12 -16.11 12.46 53.29
CA LYS A 12 -16.07 11.51 52.17
C LYS A 12 -14.66 11.48 51.62
N GLU A 13 -13.94 10.41 51.96
CA GLU A 13 -12.67 10.02 51.39
C GLU A 13 -12.76 9.93 49.86
N ALA A 14 -11.78 10.53 49.20
CA ALA A 14 -11.53 10.34 47.77
C ALA A 14 -10.89 8.95 47.55
N PRO A 15 -11.26 8.21 46.49
CA PRO A 15 -10.69 6.91 46.20
C PRO A 15 -9.24 7.04 45.71
N LYS A 16 -8.29 6.45 46.45
CA LYS A 16 -6.90 6.27 46.04
C LYS A 16 -6.84 5.36 44.80
N LYS A 17 -6.33 5.89 43.69
CA LYS A 17 -5.96 5.14 42.48
C LYS A 17 -4.96 4.02 42.84
N PRO A 18 -5.13 2.79 42.35
CA PRO A 18 -4.11 1.75 42.51
C PRO A 18 -2.89 2.09 41.67
N ALA A 19 -1.76 2.31 42.33
CA ALA A 19 -0.46 2.44 41.69
C ALA A 19 -0.13 1.13 40.95
N MET A 20 0.00 1.22 39.62
CA MET A 20 0.55 0.16 38.79
C MET A 20 1.98 -0.14 39.25
N LYS A 21 2.18 -1.31 39.84
CA LYS A 21 3.50 -1.87 40.13
C LYS A 21 4.16 -2.23 38.81
N HIS A 22 5.09 -1.41 38.32
CA HIS A 22 6.05 -1.87 37.33
C HIS A 22 6.91 -2.99 37.96
N PRO A 23 7.07 -4.16 37.32
CA PRO A 23 7.96 -5.19 37.85
C PRO A 23 9.40 -4.73 37.69
N VAL A 24 9.97 -4.20 38.76
CA VAL A 24 11.42 -3.97 38.88
C VAL A 24 12.05 -5.36 38.92
N ALA A 25 12.58 -5.82 37.79
CA ALA A 25 13.39 -7.03 37.73
C ALA A 25 14.47 -6.94 38.82
N LYS A 26 14.44 -7.88 39.78
CA LYS A 26 15.35 -7.87 40.93
C LYS A 26 16.78 -7.94 40.39
N LYS A 27 17.69 -7.09 40.89
CA LYS A 27 19.11 -7.04 40.49
C LYS A 27 19.82 -8.41 40.49
N ALA A 28 19.31 -9.37 41.28
CA ALA A 28 19.76 -10.75 41.30
C ALA A 28 19.48 -11.51 39.98
N ASP A 29 18.35 -11.27 39.33
CA ASP A 29 17.96 -11.94 38.07
C ASP A 29 18.76 -11.39 36.89
N VAL A 30 19.01 -10.08 36.88
CA VAL A 30 19.90 -9.45 35.90
C VAL A 30 21.33 -9.96 36.04
N ARG A 31 21.84 -10.08 37.28
CA ARG A 31 23.18 -10.63 37.54
C ARG A 31 23.27 -12.10 37.13
N ARG A 32 22.29 -12.96 37.48
CA ARG A 32 22.25 -14.36 37.03
C ARG A 32 22.22 -14.49 35.51
N ASN A 33 21.43 -13.67 34.83
CA ASN A 33 21.37 -13.67 33.36
C ASN A 33 22.71 -13.25 32.74
N ILE A 34 23.36 -12.21 33.28
CA ILE A 34 24.69 -11.78 32.84
C ILE A 34 25.72 -12.89 33.09
N THR A 35 25.74 -13.50 34.28
CA THR A 35 26.68 -14.59 34.59
C THR A 35 26.45 -15.81 33.71
N SER A 36 25.19 -16.16 33.39
CA SER A 36 24.86 -17.23 32.45
C SER A 36 25.28 -16.91 31.01
N LEU A 37 25.13 -15.66 30.57
CA LEU A 37 25.59 -15.20 29.25
C LEU A 37 27.12 -15.22 29.14
N VAL A 38 27.84 -14.81 30.20
CA VAL A 38 29.31 -14.84 30.23
C VAL A 38 29.84 -16.28 30.26
N ALA A 39 29.23 -17.19 31.04
CA ALA A 39 29.61 -18.60 31.05
C ALA A 39 29.33 -19.31 29.70
N THR A 40 28.28 -18.89 29.00
CA THR A 40 27.96 -19.38 27.65
C THR A 40 28.95 -18.81 26.62
N ALA A 41 29.29 -17.52 26.71
CA ALA A 41 30.27 -16.85 25.85
C ALA A 41 31.70 -17.38 26.02
N GLN A 42 32.08 -17.80 27.24
CA GLN A 42 33.37 -18.43 27.53
C GLN A 42 33.52 -19.84 26.95
N LYS A 43 32.41 -20.52 26.62
CA LYS A 43 32.39 -21.85 25.97
C LYS A 43 32.32 -21.79 24.44
N VAL A 44 32.16 -20.61 23.84
CA VAL A 44 32.15 -20.46 22.38
C VAL A 44 33.58 -20.62 21.87
N SER A 45 33.84 -21.73 21.20
CA SER A 45 35.16 -22.00 20.61
C SER A 45 35.42 -21.06 19.42
N ALA A 46 36.69 -20.91 19.03
CA ALA A 46 37.03 -20.20 17.78
C ALA A 46 36.33 -20.83 16.56
N ALA A 47 36.09 -22.15 16.59
CA ALA A 47 35.34 -22.86 15.55
C ALA A 47 33.85 -22.48 15.52
N ASP A 48 33.23 -22.24 16.68
CA ASP A 48 31.84 -21.78 16.76
C ASP A 48 31.67 -20.35 16.25
N ARG A 49 32.67 -19.48 16.50
CA ARG A 49 32.69 -18.13 15.91
C ARG A 49 32.85 -18.16 14.39
N ALA A 50 33.79 -18.95 13.88
CA ALA A 50 33.97 -19.11 12.43
C ALA A 50 32.72 -19.70 11.75
N ARG A 51 32.06 -20.67 12.39
CA ARG A 51 30.79 -21.22 11.91
C ARG A 51 29.67 -20.18 11.91
N ALA A 52 29.57 -19.36 12.96
CA ALA A 52 28.59 -18.28 13.02
C ALA A 52 28.82 -17.22 11.94
N GLU A 53 30.07 -16.81 11.69
CA GLU A 53 30.41 -15.86 10.61
C GLU A 53 30.11 -16.44 9.22
N SER A 54 30.43 -17.72 8.99
CA SER A 54 30.09 -18.41 7.73
C SER A 54 28.57 -18.48 7.51
N LEU A 55 27.80 -18.79 8.55
CA LEU A 55 26.34 -18.83 8.47
C LEU A 55 25.75 -17.43 8.23
N LEU A 56 26.31 -16.39 8.86
CA LEU A 56 25.89 -15.00 8.61
C LEU A 56 26.23 -14.55 7.18
N ALA A 57 27.39 -14.91 6.66
CA ALA A 57 27.76 -14.65 5.27
C ALA A 57 26.84 -15.40 4.29
N GLU A 58 26.48 -16.65 4.59
CA GLU A 58 25.53 -17.43 3.80
C GLU A 58 24.13 -16.83 3.83
N VAL A 59 23.64 -16.41 4.99
CA VAL A 59 22.38 -15.67 5.14
C VAL A 59 22.45 -14.36 4.35
N GLY A 60 23.59 -13.65 4.39
CA GLY A 60 23.82 -12.44 3.59
C GLY A 60 23.65 -12.70 2.09
N ARG A 61 24.36 -13.71 1.55
CA ARG A 61 24.27 -14.11 0.13
C ARG A 61 22.86 -14.55 -0.26
N ARG A 62 22.19 -15.33 0.60
CA ARG A 62 20.81 -15.79 0.36
C ARG A 62 19.83 -14.61 0.40
N LYS A 63 20.03 -13.62 1.26
CA LYS A 63 19.24 -12.38 1.31
C LYS A 63 19.44 -11.53 0.06
N GLU A 64 20.66 -11.39 -0.44
CA GLU A 64 20.93 -10.68 -1.71
C GLU A 64 20.23 -11.37 -2.88
N ARG A 65 20.30 -12.71 -2.97
CA ARG A 65 19.55 -13.47 -3.98
C ARG A 65 18.06 -13.19 -3.92
N ILE A 66 17.45 -13.26 -2.73
CA ILE A 66 16.02 -12.96 -2.55
C ILE A 66 15.70 -11.49 -2.92
N ALA A 67 16.61 -10.57 -2.60
CA ALA A 67 16.48 -9.15 -2.94
C ALA A 67 16.67 -8.87 -4.44
N GLU A 68 17.28 -9.78 -5.20
CA GLU A 68 17.34 -9.67 -6.67
C GLU A 68 16.21 -10.43 -7.35
N ASP A 69 15.82 -11.57 -6.80
CA ASP A 69 14.86 -12.50 -7.39
C ASP A 69 13.43 -11.93 -7.42
N PHE A 70 13.09 -10.92 -6.61
CA PHE A 70 11.72 -10.38 -6.60
C PHE A 70 11.29 -9.81 -7.97
N TYR A 71 12.22 -9.24 -8.73
CA TYR A 71 11.93 -8.70 -10.06
C TYR A 71 11.70 -9.84 -11.06
N ASP A 72 12.57 -10.85 -11.03
CA ASP A 72 12.52 -12.00 -11.93
C ASP A 72 11.29 -12.88 -11.64
N ILE A 73 10.92 -13.03 -10.36
CA ILE A 73 9.65 -13.62 -9.91
C ILE A 73 8.46 -12.82 -10.48
N GLY A 74 8.50 -11.49 -10.38
CA GLY A 74 7.44 -10.63 -10.95
C GLY A 74 7.26 -10.82 -12.46
N LEU A 75 8.36 -10.97 -13.21
CA LEU A 75 8.34 -11.28 -14.63
C LEU A 75 7.73 -12.66 -14.91
N ALA A 76 8.15 -13.69 -14.19
CA ALA A 76 7.61 -15.04 -14.32
C ALA A 76 6.10 -15.09 -14.04
N LEU A 77 5.66 -14.46 -12.95
CA LEU A 77 4.23 -14.34 -12.60
C LEU A 77 3.44 -13.58 -13.68
N SER A 78 4.02 -12.52 -14.25
CA SER A 78 3.41 -11.75 -15.34
C SER A 78 3.21 -12.61 -16.58
N GLN A 79 4.19 -13.45 -16.94
CA GLN A 79 4.07 -14.37 -18.06
C GLN A 79 3.02 -15.46 -17.80
N LEU A 80 3.06 -16.10 -16.63
CA LEU A 80 2.08 -17.11 -16.20
C LEU A 80 0.64 -16.59 -16.28
N SER A 81 0.42 -15.35 -15.82
CA SER A 81 -0.89 -14.71 -15.84
C SER A 81 -1.33 -14.29 -17.24
N LYS A 82 -0.50 -13.55 -17.99
CA LYS A 82 -0.84 -13.00 -19.32
C LYS A 82 -1.10 -14.09 -20.36
N LYS A 83 -0.28 -15.14 -20.35
CA LYS A 83 -0.42 -16.29 -21.27
C LYS A 83 -1.43 -17.33 -20.78
N LYS A 84 -2.09 -17.09 -19.63
CA LYS A 84 -3.03 -18.00 -19.00
C LYS A 84 -2.50 -19.43 -18.81
N LEU A 85 -1.20 -19.58 -18.51
CA LEU A 85 -0.55 -20.89 -18.38
C LEU A 85 -1.07 -21.70 -17.21
N TYR A 86 -1.72 -21.06 -16.23
CA TYR A 86 -2.44 -21.73 -15.16
C TYR A 86 -3.55 -22.67 -15.67
N LEU A 87 -4.15 -22.38 -16.85
CA LEU A 87 -5.14 -23.27 -17.46
C LEU A 87 -4.50 -24.57 -17.96
N ALA A 88 -3.31 -24.49 -18.55
CA ALA A 88 -2.55 -25.66 -18.99
C ALA A 88 -2.12 -26.56 -17.81
N LEU A 89 -2.05 -25.98 -16.61
CA LEU A 89 -1.78 -26.69 -15.35
C LEU A 89 -3.06 -27.20 -14.66
N GLY A 90 -4.23 -27.03 -15.29
CA GLY A 90 -5.51 -27.52 -14.78
C GLY A 90 -6.18 -26.63 -13.73
N TYR A 91 -5.70 -25.40 -13.51
CA TYR A 91 -6.30 -24.50 -12.53
C TYR A 91 -7.34 -23.58 -13.16
N PRO A 92 -8.48 -23.34 -12.50
CA PRO A 92 -9.54 -22.48 -13.03
C PRO A 92 -9.16 -20.99 -13.02
N SER A 93 -8.18 -20.61 -12.20
CA SER A 93 -7.67 -19.24 -12.13
C SER A 93 -6.21 -19.21 -11.70
N PHE A 94 -5.54 -18.10 -12.04
CA PHE A 94 -4.18 -17.82 -11.58
C PHE A 94 -4.07 -17.82 -10.04
N GLU A 95 -5.10 -17.34 -9.36
CA GLU A 95 -5.13 -17.24 -7.90
C GLU A 95 -5.33 -18.59 -7.24
N ALA A 96 -6.16 -19.45 -7.84
CA ALA A 96 -6.33 -20.83 -7.41
C ALA A 96 -4.99 -21.58 -7.50
N MET A 97 -4.25 -21.41 -8.60
CA MET A 97 -2.91 -22.01 -8.76
C MET A 97 -1.94 -21.55 -7.67
N LEU A 98 -1.87 -20.24 -7.39
CA LEU A 98 -0.95 -19.71 -6.38
C LEU A 98 -1.27 -20.22 -4.97
N LYS A 99 -2.56 -20.33 -4.65
CA LYS A 99 -3.02 -20.83 -3.35
C LYS A 99 -2.75 -22.32 -3.19
N GLU A 100 -3.15 -23.13 -4.18
CA GLU A 100 -3.01 -24.60 -4.11
C GLU A 100 -1.55 -25.03 -4.05
N ARG A 101 -0.65 -24.32 -4.75
CA ARG A 101 0.78 -24.62 -4.77
C ARG A 101 1.58 -23.91 -3.67
N GLU A 102 0.90 -23.19 -2.78
CA GLU A 102 1.51 -22.44 -1.67
C GLU A 102 2.69 -21.52 -2.09
N VAL A 103 2.65 -21.00 -3.33
CA VAL A 103 3.78 -20.22 -3.89
C VAL A 103 3.91 -18.87 -3.19
N MET A 104 2.80 -18.13 -3.11
CA MET A 104 2.68 -16.86 -2.39
C MET A 104 1.24 -16.34 -2.38
N SER A 105 0.98 -15.27 -1.60
CA SER A 105 -0.31 -14.60 -1.60
C SER A 105 -0.63 -13.95 -2.97
N PRO A 106 -1.90 -14.02 -3.44
CA PRO A 106 -2.32 -13.32 -4.66
C PRO A 106 -2.03 -11.82 -4.66
N THR A 107 -2.14 -11.18 -3.50
CA THR A 107 -1.89 -9.74 -3.34
C THR A 107 -0.41 -9.42 -3.59
N THR A 108 0.50 -10.23 -3.01
CA THR A 108 1.94 -10.10 -3.23
C THR A 108 2.28 -10.33 -4.70
N ALA A 109 1.75 -11.39 -5.31
CA ALA A 109 1.97 -11.71 -6.72
C ALA A 109 1.55 -10.57 -7.65
N ARG A 110 0.33 -10.04 -7.47
CA ARG A 110 -0.15 -8.87 -8.23
C ARG A 110 0.72 -7.64 -7.99
N GLY A 111 1.23 -7.44 -6.76
CA GLY A 111 2.15 -6.35 -6.44
C GLY A 111 3.45 -6.43 -7.25
N LEU A 112 4.08 -7.61 -7.26
CA LEU A 112 5.30 -7.85 -8.05
C LEU A 112 5.06 -7.73 -9.55
N MET A 113 3.94 -8.26 -10.06
CA MET A 113 3.56 -8.10 -11.48
C MET A 113 3.38 -6.64 -11.88
N LYS A 114 2.75 -5.82 -11.01
CA LYS A 114 2.60 -4.38 -11.28
C LYS A 114 3.94 -3.66 -11.21
N LEU A 115 4.80 -4.03 -10.28
CA LEU A 115 6.15 -3.48 -10.14
C LEU A 115 6.92 -3.64 -11.46
N VAL A 116 7.03 -4.86 -12.00
CA VAL A 116 7.79 -5.10 -13.24
C VAL A 116 7.17 -4.43 -14.47
N SER A 117 5.88 -4.06 -14.42
CA SER A 117 5.23 -3.29 -15.48
C SER A 117 5.47 -1.79 -15.41
N ALA A 118 5.90 -1.28 -14.24
CA ALA A 118 6.00 0.14 -13.96
C ALA A 118 7.44 0.66 -13.83
N MET A 119 8.42 -0.21 -13.60
CA MET A 119 9.84 0.17 -13.43
C MET A 119 10.79 -0.86 -14.04
N LYS A 120 12.00 -0.40 -14.39
CA LYS A 120 13.07 -1.26 -14.89
C LYS A 120 13.73 -2.03 -13.74
N ARG A 121 14.45 -3.12 -14.06
CA ARG A 121 15.15 -3.97 -13.09
C ARG A 121 16.10 -3.16 -12.21
N ASP A 122 16.99 -2.40 -12.82
CA ASP A 122 18.03 -1.64 -12.10
C ASP A 122 17.42 -0.61 -11.12
N GLU A 123 16.33 0.06 -11.53
CA GLU A 123 15.59 0.99 -10.68
C GLU A 123 14.96 0.25 -9.49
N ALA A 124 14.27 -0.86 -9.74
CA ALA A 124 13.64 -1.66 -8.70
C ALA A 124 14.65 -2.17 -7.67
N LEU A 125 15.80 -2.67 -8.14
CA LEU A 125 16.88 -3.17 -7.29
C LEU A 125 17.51 -2.04 -6.47
N SER A 126 17.72 -0.87 -7.07
CA SER A 126 18.26 0.29 -6.36
C SER A 126 17.40 0.74 -5.18
N TYR A 127 16.07 0.60 -5.29
CA TYR A 127 15.14 0.95 -4.21
C TYR A 127 14.92 -0.18 -3.21
N GLY A 128 15.11 -1.42 -3.64
CA GLY A 128 14.71 -2.62 -2.90
C GLY A 128 13.20 -2.86 -2.94
N GLN A 129 12.80 -4.12 -2.77
CA GLN A 129 11.42 -4.58 -2.96
C GLN A 129 10.38 -3.76 -2.18
N GLU A 130 10.60 -3.53 -0.88
CA GLU A 130 9.60 -2.87 -0.03
C GLU A 130 9.38 -1.41 -0.41
N LYS A 131 10.46 -0.69 -0.69
CA LYS A 131 10.39 0.72 -1.10
C LYS A 131 9.78 0.84 -2.49
N ALA A 132 10.18 -0.03 -3.43
CA ALA A 132 9.61 -0.07 -4.77
C ALA A 132 8.10 -0.34 -4.75
N LEU A 133 7.63 -1.29 -3.95
CA LEU A 133 6.20 -1.57 -3.78
C LEU A 133 5.46 -0.41 -3.09
N ALA A 134 6.08 0.27 -2.13
CA ALA A 134 5.49 1.43 -1.46
C ALA A 134 5.38 2.63 -2.40
N LEU A 135 6.41 2.90 -3.21
CA LEU A 135 6.40 3.92 -4.25
C LEU A 135 5.31 3.66 -5.28
N LEU A 136 5.18 2.42 -5.74
CA LEU A 136 4.11 2.02 -6.66
C LEU A 136 2.71 2.21 -6.07
N SER A 137 2.55 1.90 -4.78
CA SER A 137 1.29 2.13 -4.05
C SER A 137 0.97 3.62 -3.93
N TYR A 138 1.99 4.45 -3.70
CA TYR A 138 1.85 5.91 -3.63
C TYR A 138 1.55 6.52 -5.00
N ALA A 139 2.26 6.13 -6.05
CA ALA A 139 2.00 6.52 -7.43
C ALA A 139 0.57 6.18 -7.88
N GLY A 140 0.12 4.96 -7.56
CA GLY A 140 -1.27 4.58 -7.85
C GLY A 140 -2.32 5.26 -6.97
N ALA A 141 -1.90 5.99 -5.92
CA ALA A 141 -2.79 6.82 -5.12
C ALA A 141 -2.81 8.26 -5.61
N THR A 142 -1.79 8.79 -6.29
CA THR A 142 -1.81 10.17 -6.79
C THR A 142 -2.75 10.31 -8.00
N PRO A 143 -3.45 11.46 -8.17
CA PRO A 143 -4.34 11.68 -9.30
C PRO A 143 -3.60 11.89 -10.63
N GLU A 144 -2.35 12.36 -10.55
CA GLU A 144 -1.48 12.57 -11.69
C GLU A 144 -0.91 11.23 -12.15
N VAL A 145 -0.60 11.11 -13.45
CA VAL A 145 0.01 9.91 -14.02
C VAL A 145 1.50 9.90 -13.65
N ASP A 146 1.77 9.80 -12.36
CA ASP A 146 3.11 9.77 -11.82
C ASP A 146 3.67 8.36 -11.96
N THR A 147 4.90 8.27 -12.45
CA THR A 147 5.67 7.04 -12.39
C THR A 147 6.49 7.01 -11.10
N PRO A 148 6.85 5.83 -10.57
CA PRO A 148 7.75 5.75 -9.42
C PRO A 148 9.05 6.54 -9.60
N LYS A 149 9.55 6.65 -10.83
CA LYS A 149 10.73 7.45 -11.19
C LYS A 149 10.49 8.95 -11.04
N THR A 150 9.42 9.47 -11.64
CA THR A 150 9.11 10.91 -11.55
C THR A 150 8.86 11.34 -10.10
N LEU A 151 8.29 10.45 -9.28
CA LEU A 151 8.12 10.70 -7.85
C LEU A 151 9.45 10.82 -7.11
N MET A 152 10.42 9.97 -7.44
CA MET A 152 11.75 9.99 -6.83
C MET A 152 12.58 11.22 -7.24
N GLU A 153 12.37 11.75 -8.45
CA GLU A 153 13.19 12.84 -9.01
C GLU A 153 12.77 14.25 -8.57
N GLY A 154 11.52 14.47 -8.14
CA GLY A 154 11.09 15.83 -7.77
C GLY A 154 9.86 15.94 -6.88
N SER A 155 9.19 14.84 -6.55
CA SER A 155 7.93 14.91 -5.81
C SER A 155 8.16 14.92 -4.30
N ARG A 156 7.27 15.62 -3.60
CA ARG A 156 7.19 15.65 -2.14
C ARG A 156 5.95 14.90 -1.66
N LEU A 157 6.06 14.28 -0.50
CA LEU A 157 4.93 13.69 0.20
C LEU A 157 4.01 14.77 0.79
N PRO A 158 2.75 14.43 1.09
CA PRO A 158 1.92 15.22 1.99
C PRO A 158 2.68 15.41 3.31
N GLY A 159 3.04 16.65 3.65
CA GLY A 159 3.97 16.97 4.75
C GLY A 159 5.33 17.52 4.31
N GLY A 160 5.58 17.65 3.01
CA GLY A 160 6.71 18.40 2.46
C GLY A 160 8.05 17.65 2.39
N LYS A 161 8.12 16.42 2.87
CA LYS A 161 9.31 15.57 2.79
C LYS A 161 9.53 15.07 1.36
N ALA A 162 10.79 15.05 0.88
CA ALA A 162 11.11 14.50 -0.43
C ALA A 162 10.82 12.99 -0.47
N VAL A 163 10.24 12.50 -1.56
CA VAL A 163 9.94 11.07 -1.74
C VAL A 163 11.21 10.21 -1.70
N ALA A 164 12.34 10.73 -2.21
CA ALA A 164 13.62 10.04 -2.17
C ALA A 164 14.09 9.71 -0.73
N GLU A 165 13.87 10.64 0.20
CA GLU A 165 14.26 10.55 1.61
C GLU A 165 13.18 9.91 2.51
N ALA A 166 12.01 9.66 1.95
CA ALA A 166 10.89 9.07 2.67
C ALA A 166 11.17 7.61 3.03
N SER A 167 10.78 7.22 4.25
CA SER A 167 10.78 5.82 4.65
C SER A 167 9.62 5.07 3.99
N VAL A 168 9.71 3.73 3.94
CA VAL A 168 8.59 2.87 3.48
C VAL A 168 7.30 3.17 4.25
N ARG A 169 7.43 3.46 5.55
CA ARG A 169 6.30 3.83 6.40
C ARG A 169 5.69 5.17 5.99
N ASP A 170 6.51 6.17 5.71
CA ASP A 170 6.07 7.50 5.27
C ASP A 170 5.32 7.38 3.93
N LEU A 171 5.85 6.60 2.98
CA LEU A 171 5.21 6.35 1.68
C LEU A 171 3.85 5.67 1.83
N ARG A 172 3.75 4.66 2.70
CA ARG A 172 2.47 3.97 2.97
C ARG A 172 1.46 4.90 3.63
N GLN A 173 1.91 5.72 4.57
CA GLN A 173 1.06 6.68 5.27
C GLN A 173 0.56 7.77 4.31
N ALA A 174 1.45 8.33 3.48
CA ALA A 174 1.10 9.27 2.44
C ALA A 174 0.11 8.67 1.43
N ALA A 175 0.32 7.44 0.97
CA ALA A 175 -0.62 6.76 0.07
C ALA A 175 -2.00 6.58 0.73
N LYS A 176 -2.04 6.28 2.04
CA LYS A 176 -3.28 6.19 2.80
C LYS A 176 -3.97 7.55 2.93
N GLU A 177 -3.22 8.61 3.20
CA GLU A 177 -3.74 9.98 3.31
C GLU A 177 -4.29 10.49 1.99
N VAL A 178 -3.57 10.29 0.88
CA VAL A 178 -4.05 10.64 -0.46
C VAL A 178 -5.32 9.85 -0.80
N ARG A 179 -5.35 8.53 -0.54
CA ARG A 179 -6.57 7.73 -0.74
C ARG A 179 -7.70 8.15 0.18
N ALA A 180 -7.43 8.57 1.41
CA ALA A 180 -8.46 9.05 2.34
C ALA A 180 -8.98 10.42 1.92
N ALA A 181 -8.13 11.32 1.42
CA ALA A 181 -8.52 12.60 0.84
C ALA A 181 -9.36 12.40 -0.43
N GLN A 182 -8.99 11.44 -1.28
CA GLN A 182 -9.78 11.05 -2.45
C GLN A 182 -11.06 10.29 -2.09
N GLY A 183 -11.05 9.45 -1.06
CA GLY A 183 -12.22 8.75 -0.54
C GLY A 183 -13.19 9.68 0.19
N LYS A 184 -12.72 10.84 0.64
CA LYS A 184 -13.53 11.99 1.07
C LYS A 184 -14.07 12.83 -0.09
N ALA A 185 -13.74 12.50 -1.35
CA ALA A 185 -14.56 12.97 -2.46
C ALA A 185 -15.98 12.41 -2.20
N LYS A 186 -16.92 13.35 -2.05
CA LYS A 186 -18.31 13.13 -1.65
C LYS A 186 -18.84 11.83 -2.26
N PRO A 187 -19.44 10.91 -1.48
CA PRO A 187 -20.04 9.71 -2.06
C PRO A 187 -20.97 10.15 -3.19
N LYS A 188 -20.68 9.66 -4.40
CA LYS A 188 -21.46 9.99 -5.60
C LYS A 188 -22.93 9.76 -5.27
N SER A 189 -23.72 10.84 -5.30
CA SER A 189 -25.15 10.74 -5.02
C SER A 189 -25.79 9.73 -5.98
N ALA A 190 -26.95 9.17 -5.62
CA ALA A 190 -27.68 8.30 -6.52
C ALA A 190 -27.87 8.95 -7.92
N GLU A 191 -28.11 10.26 -7.93
CA GLU A 191 -28.19 11.09 -9.14
C GLU A 191 -26.87 11.15 -9.92
N GLU A 192 -25.72 11.28 -9.25
CA GLU A 192 -24.41 11.28 -9.92
C GLU A 192 -24.09 9.92 -10.53
N LYS A 193 -24.46 8.83 -9.83
CA LYS A 193 -24.30 7.47 -10.35
C LYS A 193 -25.19 7.23 -11.56
N ALA A 194 -26.45 7.69 -11.52
CA ALA A 194 -27.37 7.62 -12.64
C ALA A 194 -26.85 8.42 -13.84
N ALA A 195 -26.37 9.65 -13.63
CA ALA A 195 -25.81 10.48 -14.70
C ALA A 195 -24.54 9.87 -15.32
N LEU A 196 -23.69 9.23 -14.53
CA LEU A 196 -22.51 8.49 -15.03
C LEU A 196 -22.89 7.22 -15.79
N ALA A 197 -23.93 6.50 -15.35
CA ALA A 197 -24.45 5.34 -16.07
C ALA A 197 -25.01 5.77 -17.44
N GLU A 198 -25.77 6.87 -17.47
CA GLU A 198 -26.32 7.45 -18.70
C GLU A 198 -25.21 7.93 -19.65
N ALA A 199 -24.17 8.61 -19.12
CA ALA A 199 -23.01 9.02 -19.91
C ALA A 199 -22.29 7.82 -20.56
N LYS A 200 -22.18 6.69 -19.83
CA LYS A 200 -21.57 5.47 -20.37
C LYS A 200 -22.47 4.81 -21.41
N ALA A 201 -23.78 4.74 -21.16
CA ALA A 201 -24.75 4.18 -22.10
C ALA A 201 -24.76 4.97 -23.42
N LEU A 202 -24.85 6.30 -23.34
CA LEU A 202 -24.78 7.19 -24.50
C LEU A 202 -23.44 7.07 -25.23
N GLY A 203 -22.33 6.99 -24.49
CA GLY A 203 -21.01 6.78 -25.09
C GLY A 203 -20.88 5.43 -25.82
N ALA A 204 -21.45 4.36 -25.27
CA ALA A 204 -21.48 3.05 -25.92
C ALA A 204 -22.34 3.07 -27.19
N TRP A 205 -23.52 3.69 -27.12
CA TRP A 205 -24.43 3.86 -28.25
C TRP A 205 -23.80 4.67 -29.39
N LEU A 206 -23.12 5.79 -29.08
CA LEU A 206 -22.42 6.60 -30.07
C LEU A 206 -21.25 5.84 -30.72
N ARG A 207 -20.49 5.04 -29.96
CA ARG A 207 -19.43 4.19 -30.53
C ARG A 207 -19.98 3.11 -31.45
N ALA A 208 -21.12 2.50 -31.09
CA ALA A 208 -21.79 1.51 -31.95
C ALA A 208 -22.25 2.12 -33.28
N ARG A 209 -22.59 3.42 -33.30
CA ARG A 209 -22.92 4.20 -34.51
C ARG A 209 -21.70 4.81 -35.23
N GLY A 210 -20.50 4.33 -34.95
CA GLY A 210 -19.28 4.71 -35.67
C GLY A 210 -18.53 5.92 -35.08
N ALA A 211 -18.93 6.44 -33.92
CA ALA A 211 -18.21 7.51 -33.22
C ALA A 211 -17.13 6.96 -32.27
N ALA A 212 -16.13 6.24 -32.81
CA ALA A 212 -15.11 5.54 -32.02
C ALA A 212 -14.32 6.46 -31.05
N LYS A 213 -14.14 7.74 -31.40
CA LYS A 213 -13.39 8.75 -30.62
C LYS A 213 -14.29 9.68 -29.78
N VAL A 214 -15.52 9.27 -29.46
CA VAL A 214 -16.44 10.10 -28.67
C VAL A 214 -16.10 10.09 -27.18
N LYS A 215 -16.13 11.28 -26.58
CA LYS A 215 -16.03 11.48 -25.13
C LYS A 215 -17.37 12.00 -24.61
N VAL A 216 -18.02 11.20 -23.78
CA VAL A 216 -19.25 11.59 -23.09
C VAL A 216 -18.96 11.71 -21.60
N SER A 217 -19.28 12.86 -21.03
CA SER A 217 -19.08 13.14 -19.60
C SER A 217 -20.33 13.76 -19.00
N ALA A 218 -20.73 13.29 -17.81
CA ALA A 218 -21.75 13.95 -17.01
C ALA A 218 -21.12 15.08 -16.17
N SER A 219 -21.74 16.25 -16.18
CA SER A 219 -21.36 17.39 -15.36
C SER A 219 -22.58 17.98 -14.65
N ARG A 220 -22.40 18.56 -13.47
CA ARG A 220 -23.50 19.16 -12.71
C ARG A 220 -23.74 20.60 -13.19
N GLY A 221 -24.92 20.87 -13.74
CA GLY A 221 -25.38 22.19 -14.16
C GLY A 221 -26.38 22.81 -13.18
N LYS A 222 -26.86 24.03 -13.50
CA LYS A 222 -27.84 24.77 -12.67
C LYS A 222 -29.19 24.06 -12.48
N GLY A 223 -29.54 23.10 -13.35
CA GLY A 223 -30.81 22.37 -13.33
C GLY A 223 -30.69 20.85 -13.16
N GLY A 224 -29.53 20.34 -12.71
CA GLY A 224 -29.28 18.90 -12.58
C GLY A 224 -28.03 18.45 -13.34
N TYR A 225 -27.90 17.14 -13.57
CA TYR A 225 -26.79 16.60 -14.35
C TYR A 225 -27.05 16.80 -15.85
N VAL A 226 -26.05 17.35 -16.55
CA VAL A 226 -26.05 17.51 -18.01
C VAL A 226 -24.97 16.63 -18.62
N LEU A 227 -25.26 16.05 -19.78
CA LEU A 227 -24.31 15.27 -20.55
C LEU A 227 -23.60 16.17 -21.55
N LYS A 228 -22.28 16.24 -21.45
CA LYS A 228 -21.42 16.88 -22.45
C LYS A 228 -20.90 15.80 -23.39
N VAL A 229 -21.16 15.97 -24.68
CA VAL A 229 -20.68 15.09 -25.74
C VAL A 229 -19.65 15.85 -26.57
N GLU A 230 -18.41 15.37 -26.55
CA GLU A 230 -17.33 15.85 -27.40
C GLU A 230 -17.09 14.81 -28.51
N LEU A 231 -17.34 15.22 -29.76
CA LEU A 231 -17.14 14.38 -30.94
C LEU A 231 -16.51 15.18 -32.08
N PRO A 232 -15.72 14.54 -32.97
CA PRO A 232 -15.20 15.20 -34.15
C PRO A 232 -16.31 15.64 -35.10
N VAL A 233 -16.21 16.85 -35.68
CA VAL A 233 -17.21 17.42 -36.59
C VAL A 233 -17.52 16.47 -37.77
N ALA A 234 -16.52 15.77 -38.30
CA ALA A 234 -16.68 14.78 -39.36
C ALA A 234 -17.60 13.59 -38.97
N VAL A 235 -17.63 13.23 -37.70
CA VAL A 235 -18.51 12.18 -37.16
C VAL A 235 -19.92 12.73 -36.91
N SER A 236 -20.05 14.02 -36.56
CA SER A 236 -21.34 14.68 -36.35
C SER A 236 -22.23 14.66 -37.60
N ALA A 237 -21.64 14.82 -38.79
CA ALA A 237 -22.37 14.82 -40.06
C ALA A 237 -22.93 13.43 -40.39
N ARG A 238 -22.20 12.36 -40.05
CA ARG A 238 -22.60 10.96 -40.23
C ARG A 238 -23.72 10.54 -39.29
N LEU A 239 -23.73 11.08 -38.06
CA LEU A 239 -24.77 10.79 -37.07
C LEU A 239 -26.10 11.50 -37.36
N ARG A 240 -26.10 12.61 -38.11
CA ARG A 240 -27.34 13.31 -38.52
C ARG A 240 -28.01 12.69 -39.75
N SER A 241 -27.29 11.84 -40.47
CA SER A 241 -27.75 11.20 -41.71
C SER A 241 -28.18 9.74 -41.53
N SER A 242 -28.15 9.22 -40.29
CA SER A 242 -28.62 7.88 -39.89
C SER A 242 -29.86 7.95 -39.01
#